data_AF-A0A1F7Q8K0-F1
#
_entry.id   AF-A0A1F7Q8K0-F1
#
_cell.length_a   1.000
_cell.length_b   1.000
_cell.length_c   1.000
_cell.angle_alpha   90.00
_cell.angle_beta   90.00
_cell.angle_gamma   90.00
#
_symmetry.space_group_name_H-M   'P 1'
#
loop_
_entity.id
_entity.type
_entity.pdbx_description
1 polymer ?
#
loop_
_entity_poly.entity_id
_entity_poly.type
_entity_poly.pdbx_seq_one_letter_code
_entity_poly.pdbx_strand_id
1 'polypeptide(L)'
;MLGAVAIVGLVVVGAAHAERPRGFEGSGHWGAGGFGVLLRGAGLTEAQEAQVRQIVANHRAEFQRLGGELRAARAALDAKLYGTDPVAAVDLVPLVEQIGRLRGELTQQSMQVALEIRGILTPEQLARAAQMRQRLAELRTEMRSLLGGRR
;
A
#
# COMPACT_ATOMS: atom_id res chain seq x y z
N MET A 1 23.73 7.72 63.36
CA MET A 1 24.09 6.71 62.33
C MET A 1 22.77 6.20 61.77
N LEU A 2 22.25 6.81 60.69
CA LEU A 2 22.28 6.28 59.29
C LEU A 2 21.37 5.04 59.14
N GLY A 3 20.36 4.96 58.26
CA GLY A 3 19.95 5.84 57.19
C GLY A 3 18.62 5.35 56.58
N ALA A 4 17.90 6.26 55.94
CA ALA A 4 16.68 5.98 55.18
C ALA A 4 17.03 5.27 53.86
N VAL A 5 16.24 4.27 53.46
CA VAL A 5 16.26 3.72 52.09
C VAL A 5 14.91 4.03 51.46
N ALA A 6 14.90 5.08 50.63
CA ALA A 6 13.80 5.38 49.73
C ALA A 6 13.98 4.53 48.45
N ILE A 7 13.04 3.63 48.19
CA ILE A 7 12.98 2.90 46.93
C ILE A 7 12.28 3.80 45.91
N VAL A 8 13.06 4.44 45.05
CA VAL A 8 12.56 5.15 43.87
C VAL A 8 12.17 4.11 42.84
N GLY A 9 10.87 3.84 42.73
CA GLY A 9 10.31 3.05 41.64
C GLY A 9 10.40 3.84 40.33
N LEU A 10 11.39 3.50 39.50
CA LEU A 10 11.55 4.05 38.16
C LEU A 10 10.41 3.53 37.27
N VAL A 11 9.36 4.35 37.09
CA VAL A 11 8.34 4.10 36.07
C VAL A 11 8.94 4.47 34.72
N VAL A 12 9.44 3.47 33.99
CA VAL A 12 9.78 3.63 32.58
C VAL A 12 8.47 3.71 31.81
N VAL A 13 8.03 4.94 31.53
CA VAL A 13 6.97 5.21 30.56
C VAL A 13 7.51 4.80 29.20
N GLY A 14 7.15 3.59 28.76
CA GLY A 14 7.43 3.12 27.41
C GLY A 14 6.78 4.06 26.42
N ALA A 15 7.59 4.82 25.68
CA ALA A 15 7.15 5.62 24.56
C ALA A 15 6.50 4.68 23.53
N ALA A 16 5.17 4.71 23.48
CA ALA A 16 4.39 4.09 22.42
C ALA A 16 4.86 4.71 21.09
N HIS A 17 5.74 3.99 20.40
CA HIS A 17 6.08 4.30 19.02
C HIS A 17 4.80 4.04 18.24
N ALA A 18 4.07 5.12 17.96
CA ALA A 18 3.05 5.12 16.95
C ALA A 18 3.75 4.79 15.63
N GLU A 19 3.79 3.50 15.31
CA GLU A 19 4.09 3.03 13.97
C GLU A 19 3.09 3.71 13.05
N ARG A 20 3.53 4.78 12.40
CA ARG A 20 2.81 5.34 11.27
C ARG A 20 2.61 4.17 10.31
N PRO A 21 1.38 3.84 9.89
CA PRO A 21 1.18 2.75 8.97
C PRO A 21 1.98 3.10 7.73
N ARG A 22 3.09 2.40 7.50
CA ARG A 22 3.82 2.47 6.23
C ARG A 22 2.77 2.15 5.18
N GLY A 23 2.50 3.14 4.33
CA GLY A 23 1.42 3.09 3.37
C GLY A 23 1.47 1.81 2.57
N PHE A 24 0.29 1.33 2.17
CA PHE A 24 0.13 0.21 1.25
C PHE A 24 1.13 0.34 0.08
N GLU A 25 2.22 -0.41 0.15
CA GLU A 25 3.26 -0.45 -0.87
C GLU A 25 2.79 -1.36 -2.00
N GLY A 26 1.68 -0.95 -2.62
CA GLY A 26 1.27 -1.39 -3.94
C GLY A 26 1.73 -0.31 -4.91
N SER A 27 2.97 -0.44 -5.41
CA SER A 27 3.56 0.43 -6.43
C SER A 27 2.97 0.17 -7.83
N GLY A 28 1.64 0.07 -7.91
CA GLY A 28 0.88 0.00 -9.15
C GLY A 28 0.10 1.30 -9.37
N HIS A 29 -0.23 1.60 -10.63
CA HIS A 29 -1.17 2.66 -11.01
C HIS A 29 -2.51 2.57 -10.24
N TRP A 30 -2.86 1.35 -9.81
CA TRP A 30 -4.07 0.99 -9.10
C TRP A 30 -3.88 0.72 -7.60
N GLY A 31 -2.67 0.84 -7.05
CA GLY A 31 -2.47 0.75 -5.61
C GLY A 31 -3.03 1.98 -4.89
N ALA A 32 -3.22 1.88 -3.57
CA ALA A 32 -3.74 2.96 -2.73
C ALA A 32 -3.03 4.32 -2.95
N GLY A 33 -1.74 4.30 -3.31
CA GLY A 33 -0.97 5.51 -3.64
C GLY A 33 -1.23 6.09 -5.04
N GLY A 34 -1.50 5.26 -6.05
CA GLY A 34 -1.74 5.71 -7.43
C GLY A 34 -3.12 6.35 -7.62
N PHE A 35 -4.14 5.72 -7.05
CA PHE A 35 -5.51 6.22 -7.11
C PHE A 35 -5.74 7.43 -6.19
N GLY A 36 -5.13 7.44 -5.00
CA GLY A 36 -5.26 8.54 -4.04
C GLY A 36 -4.72 9.89 -4.54
N VAL A 37 -3.72 9.88 -5.42
CA VAL A 37 -3.21 11.11 -6.05
C VAL A 37 -4.21 11.65 -7.09
N LEU A 38 -4.87 10.77 -7.84
CA LEU A 38 -5.88 11.17 -8.83
C LEU A 38 -7.12 11.76 -8.17
N LEU A 39 -7.55 11.19 -7.03
CA LEU A 39 -8.68 11.70 -6.25
C LEU A 39 -8.45 13.09 -5.69
N ARG A 40 -7.25 13.39 -5.18
CA ARG A 40 -6.90 14.73 -4.70
C ARG A 40 -7.03 15.80 -5.80
N GLY A 41 -6.81 15.44 -7.06
CA GLY A 41 -6.97 16.33 -8.21
C GLY A 41 -8.41 16.50 -8.71
N ALA A 42 -9.36 15.69 -8.22
CA ALA A 42 -10.74 15.69 -8.71
C ALA A 42 -11.60 16.82 -8.11
N GLY A 43 -11.14 17.46 -7.02
CA GLY A 43 -11.92 18.48 -6.31
C GLY A 43 -13.13 17.86 -5.61
N LEU A 44 -12.87 16.90 -4.72
CA LEU A 44 -13.88 16.25 -3.88
C LEU A 44 -14.50 17.28 -2.91
N THR A 45 -15.80 17.13 -2.65
CA THR A 45 -16.45 17.81 -1.52
C THR A 45 -16.11 17.10 -0.21
N GLU A 46 -16.27 17.78 0.94
CA GLU A 46 -16.05 17.17 2.26
C GLU A 46 -16.88 15.89 2.47
N ALA A 47 -18.12 15.89 1.98
CA ALA A 47 -19.01 14.73 2.03
C ALA A 47 -18.46 13.56 1.21
N GLN A 48 -17.97 13.82 -0.01
CA GLN A 48 -17.36 12.78 -0.85
C GLN A 48 -16.04 12.29 -0.25
N GLU A 49 -15.22 13.16 0.35
CA GLU A 49 -14.01 12.73 1.04
C GLU A 49 -14.31 11.81 2.23
N ALA A 50 -15.37 12.10 3.00
CA ALA A 50 -15.84 11.22 4.06
C ALA A 50 -16.28 9.86 3.52
N GLN A 51 -16.99 9.84 2.40
CA GLN A 51 -17.38 8.59 1.73
C GLN A 51 -16.17 7.81 1.21
N VAL A 52 -15.17 8.46 0.61
CA VAL A 52 -13.91 7.81 0.20
C VAL A 52 -13.23 7.16 1.41
N ARG A 53 -13.10 7.88 2.53
CA ARG A 53 -12.51 7.33 3.75
C ARG A 53 -13.27 6.11 4.26
N GLN A 54 -14.59 6.14 4.23
CA GLN A 54 -15.42 5.01 4.63
C GLN A 54 -15.24 3.80 3.71
N ILE A 55 -15.25 4.01 2.38
CA ILE A 55 -14.98 2.95 1.40
C ILE A 55 -13.61 2.33 1.69
N VAL A 56 -12.55 3.13 1.82
CA VAL A 56 -11.21 2.59 2.11
C VAL A 56 -11.17 1.87 3.45
N ALA A 57 -11.86 2.37 4.48
CA ALA A 57 -11.94 1.72 5.79
C ALA A 57 -12.61 0.34 5.70
N ASN A 58 -13.69 0.22 4.93
CA ASN A 58 -14.41 -1.05 4.74
C ASN A 58 -13.53 -2.13 4.08
N HIS A 59 -12.62 -1.74 3.18
CA HIS A 59 -11.72 -2.68 2.49
C HIS A 59 -10.39 -2.90 3.21
N ARG A 60 -10.11 -2.15 4.29
CA ARG A 60 -8.81 -2.14 4.97
C ARG A 60 -8.39 -3.52 5.47
N ALA A 61 -9.29 -4.26 6.12
CA ALA A 61 -8.97 -5.56 6.70
C ALA A 61 -8.54 -6.56 5.61
N GLU A 62 -9.26 -6.59 4.50
CA GLU A 62 -8.96 -7.50 3.39
C GLU A 62 -7.65 -7.14 2.71
N PHE A 63 -7.40 -5.85 2.48
CA PHE A 63 -6.11 -5.40 1.99
C PHE A 63 -4.96 -5.78 2.94
N GLN A 64 -5.16 -5.65 4.25
CA GLN A 64 -4.15 -6.01 5.25
C GLN A 64 -3.84 -7.50 5.23
N ARG A 65 -4.88 -8.33 5.13
CA ARG A 65 -4.78 -9.79 5.01
C ARG A 65 -3.99 -10.17 3.75
N LEU A 66 -4.43 -9.74 2.58
CA LEU A 66 -3.78 -10.02 1.29
C LEU A 66 -2.34 -9.51 1.24
N GLY A 67 -2.10 -8.30 1.72
CA GLY A 67 -0.76 -7.72 1.79
C GLY A 67 0.16 -8.45 2.77
N GLY A 68 -0.38 -8.91 3.90
CA GLY A 68 0.33 -9.73 4.87
C GLY A 68 0.73 -11.09 4.30
N GLU A 69 -0.21 -11.79 3.68
CA GLU A 69 0.04 -13.07 3.00
C GLU A 69 1.08 -12.93 1.89
N LEU A 70 1.01 -11.85 1.09
CA LEU A 70 1.97 -11.62 0.02
C LEU A 70 3.38 -11.36 0.56
N ARG A 71 3.52 -10.59 1.65
CA ARG A 71 4.82 -10.38 2.31
C ARG A 71 5.36 -11.67 2.89
N ALA A 72 4.52 -12.48 3.53
CA ALA A 72 4.93 -13.77 4.09
C ALA A 72 5.40 -14.74 3.00
N ALA A 73 4.66 -14.86 1.89
CA ALA A 73 5.04 -15.73 0.77
C ALA A 73 6.36 -15.30 0.12
N ARG A 74 6.60 -13.98 -0.04
CA ARG A 74 7.88 -13.44 -0.51
C ARG A 74 9.02 -13.75 0.45
N ALA A 75 8.82 -13.52 1.75
CA ALA A 75 9.84 -13.83 2.76
C ALA A 75 10.18 -15.32 2.80
N ALA A 76 9.19 -16.20 2.62
CA ALA A 76 9.42 -17.65 2.54
C ALA A 76 10.20 -18.05 1.27
N LEU A 77 9.92 -17.38 0.14
CA LEU A 77 10.68 -17.56 -1.10
C LEU A 77 12.14 -17.11 -0.93
N ASP A 78 12.35 -15.92 -0.35
CA ASP A 78 13.68 -15.40 -0.07
C ASP A 78 14.45 -16.34 0.88
N ALA A 79 13.80 -16.83 1.95
CA ALA A 79 14.42 -17.75 2.90
C ALA A 79 14.89 -19.06 2.24
N LYS A 80 14.14 -19.60 1.27
CA LYS A 80 14.55 -20.78 0.50
C LYS A 80 15.74 -20.50 -0.43
N LEU A 81 15.75 -19.34 -1.08
CA LEU A 81 16.79 -18.98 -2.04
C LEU A 81 18.13 -18.62 -1.39
N TYR A 82 18.08 -18.03 -0.20
CA TYR A 82 19.27 -17.61 0.55
C TYR A 82 19.61 -18.55 1.71
N GLY A 83 18.91 -19.68 1.83
CA GLY A 83 19.20 -20.73 2.79
C GLY A 83 20.42 -21.58 2.38
N THR A 84 20.89 -22.41 3.30
CA THR A 84 22.00 -23.35 3.05
C THR A 84 21.55 -24.69 2.49
N ASP A 85 20.25 -24.97 2.54
CA ASP A 85 19.68 -26.22 2.06
C ASP A 85 19.67 -26.26 0.52
N PRO A 86 19.89 -27.44 -0.11
CA PRO A 86 19.69 -27.59 -1.55
C PRO A 86 18.27 -27.21 -1.94
N VAL A 87 18.13 -26.38 -2.97
CA VAL A 87 16.82 -25.94 -3.50
C VAL A 87 16.70 -26.29 -4.97
N ALA A 88 15.62 -26.97 -5.34
CA ALA A 88 15.25 -27.23 -6.73
C ALA A 88 14.11 -26.29 -7.16
N ALA A 89 13.98 -26.05 -8.46
CA ALA A 89 12.92 -25.20 -8.99
C ALA A 89 11.51 -25.66 -8.57
N VAL A 90 11.29 -26.98 -8.50
CA VAL A 90 10.02 -27.59 -8.08
C VAL A 90 9.62 -27.19 -6.64
N ASP A 91 10.60 -26.93 -5.76
CA ASP A 91 10.35 -26.52 -4.37
C ASP A 91 9.86 -25.08 -4.25
N LEU A 92 10.04 -24.28 -5.31
CA LEU A 92 9.67 -22.87 -5.38
C LEU A 92 8.32 -22.64 -6.06
N VAL A 93 7.88 -23.58 -6.91
CA VAL A 93 6.64 -23.48 -7.69
C VAL A 93 5.44 -23.07 -6.82
N PRO A 94 5.17 -23.72 -5.66
CA PRO A 94 4.00 -23.36 -4.84
C PRO A 94 4.03 -21.92 -4.34
N LEU A 95 5.21 -21.40 -3.98
CA LEU A 95 5.39 -20.02 -3.51
C LEU A 95 5.20 -19.02 -4.64
N VAL A 96 5.72 -19.33 -5.82
CA VAL A 96 5.56 -18.48 -7.02
C VAL A 96 4.08 -18.40 -7.43
N GLU A 97 3.38 -19.53 -7.44
CA GLU A 97 1.94 -19.59 -7.73
C GLU A 97 1.13 -18.82 -6.69
N GLN A 98 1.44 -18.99 -5.39
CA GLN A 98 0.80 -18.25 -4.31
C GLN A 98 0.98 -16.73 -4.45
N ILE A 99 2.21 -16.28 -4.75
CA ILE A 99 2.51 -14.87 -4.98
C ILE A 99 1.71 -14.33 -6.19
N GLY A 100 1.62 -15.11 -7.27
CA GLY A 100 0.83 -14.76 -8.45
C GLY A 100 -0.65 -14.56 -8.11
N ARG A 101 -1.25 -15.54 -7.42
CA ARG A 101 -2.65 -15.48 -6.97
C ARG A 101 -2.91 -14.26 -6.08
N LEU A 102 -2.08 -14.02 -5.06
CA LEU A 102 -2.26 -12.91 -4.12
C LEU A 102 -2.16 -11.54 -4.79
N ARG A 103 -1.28 -11.40 -5.80
CA ARG A 103 -1.22 -10.18 -6.63
C ARG A 103 -2.50 -9.98 -7.45
N GLY A 104 -3.06 -11.07 -7.97
CA GLY A 104 -4.36 -11.07 -8.66
C GLY A 104 -5.48 -10.59 -7.75
N GLU A 105 -5.58 -11.17 -6.55
CA GLU A 105 -6.58 -10.80 -5.54
C GLU A 105 -6.46 -9.34 -5.10
N LEU A 106 -5.23 -8.85 -4.84
CA LEU A 106 -4.99 -7.44 -4.54
C LEU A 106 -5.42 -6.50 -5.68
N THR A 107 -5.21 -6.92 -6.93
CA THR A 107 -5.64 -6.15 -8.10
C THR A 107 -7.15 -6.08 -8.19
N GLN A 108 -7.84 -7.21 -8.00
CA GLN A 108 -9.30 -7.26 -7.96
C GLN A 108 -9.88 -6.39 -6.84
N GLN A 109 -9.32 -6.49 -5.63
CA GLN A 109 -9.75 -5.68 -4.50
C GLN A 109 -9.55 -4.17 -4.75
N SER A 110 -8.45 -3.80 -5.40
CA SER A 110 -8.19 -2.41 -5.81
C SER A 110 -9.17 -1.91 -6.86
N MET A 111 -9.55 -2.74 -7.83
CA MET A 111 -10.56 -2.39 -8.84
C MET A 111 -11.93 -2.19 -8.21
N GLN A 112 -12.34 -3.04 -7.27
CA GLN A 112 -13.61 -2.90 -6.57
C GLN A 112 -13.70 -1.54 -5.85
N VAL A 113 -12.68 -1.20 -5.06
CA VAL A 113 -12.59 0.11 -4.38
C VAL A 113 -12.59 1.27 -5.37
N ALA A 114 -11.88 1.14 -6.48
CA ALA A 114 -11.86 2.19 -7.51
C ALA A 114 -13.24 2.40 -8.15
N LEU A 115 -14.00 1.33 -8.38
CA LEU A 115 -15.37 1.42 -8.93
C LEU A 115 -16.34 2.06 -7.94
N GLU A 116 -16.26 1.70 -6.65
CA GLU A 116 -17.08 2.31 -5.60
C GLU A 116 -16.80 3.81 -5.48
N ILE A 117 -15.53 4.20 -5.45
CA ILE A 117 -15.16 5.61 -5.41
C ILE A 117 -15.56 6.33 -6.69
N ARG A 118 -15.42 5.71 -7.86
CA ARG A 118 -15.92 6.29 -9.12
C ARG A 118 -17.42 6.57 -9.06
N GLY A 119 -18.19 5.71 -8.39
CA GLY A 119 -19.64 5.82 -8.24
C GLY A 119 -20.12 7.05 -7.47
N ILE A 120 -19.27 7.68 -6.66
CA ILE A 120 -19.62 8.89 -5.89
C ILE A 120 -19.15 10.20 -6.55
N LEU A 121 -18.45 10.13 -7.69
CA LEU A 121 -17.91 11.30 -8.39
C LEU A 121 -18.88 11.80 -9.47
N THR A 122 -18.91 13.11 -9.68
CA THR A 122 -19.63 13.70 -10.81
C THR A 122 -18.86 13.53 -12.14
N PRO A 123 -19.53 13.62 -13.30
CA PRO A 123 -18.86 13.61 -14.60
C PRO A 123 -17.72 14.63 -14.72
N GLU A 124 -17.90 15.83 -14.17
CA GLU A 124 -16.91 16.91 -14.18
C GLU A 124 -15.70 16.58 -13.28
N GLN A 125 -15.93 15.93 -12.14
CA GLN A 125 -14.85 15.46 -11.27
C GLN A 125 -14.06 14.33 -11.94
N LEU A 126 -14.72 13.42 -12.65
CA LEU A 126 -14.06 12.36 -13.42
C LEU A 126 -13.21 12.94 -14.56
N ALA A 127 -13.72 13.95 -15.27
CA ALA A 127 -12.97 14.65 -16.30
C ALA A 127 -11.70 15.31 -15.74
N ARG A 128 -11.81 15.97 -14.58
CA ARG A 128 -10.65 16.55 -13.86
C ARG A 128 -9.63 15.50 -13.44
N ALA A 129 -10.08 14.37 -12.89
CA ALA A 129 -9.20 13.26 -12.53
C ALA A 129 -8.46 12.69 -13.75
N ALA A 130 -9.16 12.55 -14.89
CA ALA A 130 -8.56 12.09 -16.15
C ALA A 130 -7.48 13.07 -16.67
N GLN A 131 -7.75 14.38 -16.60
CA GLN A 131 -6.77 15.40 -16.97
C GLN A 131 -5.54 15.37 -16.06
N MET A 132 -5.73 15.21 -14.74
CA MET A 132 -4.63 15.09 -13.79
C MET A 132 -3.77 13.85 -14.07
N ARG A 133 -4.40 12.71 -14.38
CA ARG A 133 -3.70 11.49 -14.77
C ARG A 133 -2.81 11.70 -15.99
N GLN A 134 -3.33 12.40 -17.00
CA GLN A 134 -2.59 12.69 -18.23
C GLN A 134 -1.34 13.53 -17.94
N ARG A 135 -1.49 14.62 -17.17
CA ARG A 135 -0.37 15.47 -16.77
C ARG A 135 0.69 14.71 -15.96
N LEU A 136 0.27 13.82 -15.06
CA LEU A 136 1.19 12.98 -14.30
C LEU A 136 1.94 11.98 -15.19
N ALA A 137 1.30 11.46 -16.23
CA ALA A 137 1.93 10.55 -17.19
C ALA A 137 2.97 11.29 -18.06
N GLU A 138 2.66 12.51 -18.49
CA GLU A 138 3.59 13.39 -19.20
C GLU A 138 4.80 13.73 -18.32
N LEU A 139 4.57 14.18 -17.09
CA LEU A 139 5.64 14.49 -16.13
C LEU A 139 6.55 13.29 -15.89
N ARG A 140 6.00 12.08 -15.73
CA ARG A 140 6.82 10.86 -15.58
C ARG A 140 7.65 10.56 -16.81
N THR A 141 7.12 10.85 -18.00
CA THR A 141 7.82 10.63 -19.27
C THR A 141 8.97 11.62 -19.41
N GLU A 142 8.74 12.88 -19.08
CA GLU A 142 9.76 13.94 -19.06
C GLU A 142 10.86 13.66 -18.02
N MET A 143 10.49 13.30 -16.79
CA MET A 143 11.48 12.91 -15.77
C MET A 143 12.34 11.73 -16.22
N ARG A 144 11.75 10.75 -16.93
CA ARG A 144 12.50 9.61 -17.47
C ARG A 144 13.47 10.02 -18.58
N SER A 145 13.09 10.97 -19.45
CA SER A 145 13.98 11.46 -20.50
C SER A 145 15.14 12.28 -19.92
N LEU A 146 14.88 13.12 -18.92
CA LEU A 146 15.89 13.93 -18.23
C LEU A 146 16.90 13.07 -17.45
N LEU A 147 16.46 11.98 -16.82
CA LEU A 147 17.32 11.04 -16.08
C LEU A 147 18.06 10.05 -16.98
N GLY A 148 18.11 10.30 -18.29
CA GLY A 148 18.95 9.53 -19.22
C GLY A 148 18.39 8.17 -19.61
N GLY A 149 17.06 7.95 -19.49
CA GLY A 149 16.38 6.80 -20.06
C GLY A 149 16.38 6.85 -21.60
N ARG A 150 17.54 6.66 -22.21
CA ARG A 150 17.67 6.40 -23.65
C ARG A 150 17.11 5.01 -23.92
N ARG A 151 16.24 4.95 -24.95
CA ARG A 151 15.72 3.72 -25.54
C ARG A 151 16.84 2.80 -26.00
#